data_AF-A0A7G8DDD2-F1
#
_entry.id   AF-A0A7G8DDD2-F1
#
_cell.length_a   1.000
_cell.length_b   1.000
_cell.length_c   1.000
_cell.angle_alpha   90.00
_cell.angle_beta   90.00
_cell.angle_gamma   90.00
#
_symmetry.space_group_name_H-M   'P 1'
#
loop_
_entity.id
_entity.type
_entity.pdbx_description
1 polymer ?
#
loop_
_entity_poly.entity_id
_entity_poly.type
_entity_poly.pdbx_seq_one_letter_code
_entity_poly.pdbx_strand_id
1 'polypeptide(L)'
;MPVFTISAKYGAGCSLAIDGIWNTVNDIKDSYKVSELVEFCRENKISDEEIQESLDQGIEMPPENLVTFTNRMDAVLLHPIFGLPIFFLTMLALFLFIWNVGMPAQDPVGDFTDWLQATVLEPGLSFLPEIVKDFVISGPYTGFASLLGFVPLVAFFFVVMTALEDSGYLSRAAYLMDNIMRKAGLDGRGFVMQLFGFGCNVPAIMGTRTIRSRSQRLLSILVIPFALCSARLQVFVFFLGIILPSYLGAVALWLLYIISFIVAFVMAMIFNASGQFKSKDPFVIELPPYRTPTFKQVALNVWSEMKTFVQKLSVFMIIGTTITWFLTNYPGGSEGLNTYAGQIGTFFQPLMAPLGINPLLTVSLIIGFVAKEVQLAAVATMYGLSEGSDALKTTLGGAINFRQGFSYCLFSLLYVPCLTTVATIWGETKSARFTLFSVAVSMIVAWVVAFGFYQIYGLIFTS
;
A
#
# COMPACT_ATOMS: atom_id res chain seq x y z
N MET A 1 -41.98 -1.55 -29.78
CA MET A 1 -40.90 -2.53 -29.97
C MET A 1 -40.82 -3.43 -28.75
N PRO A 2 -40.58 -4.73 -28.89
CA PRO A 2 -40.38 -5.60 -27.74
C PRO A 2 -39.11 -5.20 -26.95
N VAL A 3 -39.21 -5.19 -25.63
CA VAL A 3 -38.10 -4.84 -24.73
C VAL A 3 -37.52 -6.14 -24.16
N PHE A 4 -36.22 -6.35 -24.36
CA PHE A 4 -35.51 -7.51 -23.85
C PHE A 4 -34.46 -7.10 -22.82
N THR A 5 -34.42 -7.81 -21.69
CA THR A 5 -33.40 -7.60 -20.67
C THR A 5 -32.16 -8.42 -21.00
N ILE A 6 -31.04 -7.74 -21.25
CA ILE A 6 -29.75 -8.37 -21.52
C ILE A 6 -28.84 -8.18 -20.30
N SER A 7 -28.22 -9.26 -19.83
CA SER A 7 -27.24 -9.21 -18.76
C SER A 7 -25.88 -9.71 -19.23
N ALA A 8 -24.97 -8.77 -19.46
CA ALA A 8 -23.57 -9.09 -19.74
C ALA A 8 -22.88 -9.83 -18.57
N LYS A 9 -23.34 -9.59 -17.33
CA LYS A 9 -22.80 -10.24 -16.12
C LYS A 9 -23.08 -11.74 -16.08
N TYR A 10 -24.27 -12.16 -16.53
CA TYR A 10 -24.71 -13.56 -16.47
C TYR A 10 -24.74 -14.23 -17.85
N GLY A 11 -24.35 -13.53 -18.91
CA GLY A 11 -24.45 -14.02 -20.29
C GLY A 11 -25.89 -14.35 -20.71
N ALA A 12 -26.88 -13.71 -20.08
CA ALA A 12 -28.30 -14.03 -20.25
C ALA A 12 -29.00 -12.98 -21.12
N GLY A 13 -30.05 -13.39 -21.83
CA GLY A 13 -30.92 -12.48 -22.58
C GLY A 13 -30.45 -12.09 -23.98
N CYS A 14 -29.19 -12.38 -24.36
CA CYS A 14 -28.71 -12.13 -25.73
C CYS A 14 -29.46 -12.96 -26.78
N SER A 15 -29.66 -14.26 -26.55
CA SER A 15 -30.41 -15.11 -27.49
C SER A 15 -31.85 -14.63 -27.65
N LEU A 16 -32.53 -14.35 -26.55
CA LEU A 16 -33.90 -13.81 -26.54
C LEU A 16 -34.02 -12.47 -27.27
N ALA A 17 -33.02 -11.58 -27.11
CA ALA A 17 -32.99 -10.31 -27.83
C ALA A 17 -32.77 -10.52 -29.33
N ILE A 18 -31.87 -11.42 -29.73
CA ILE A 18 -31.62 -11.75 -31.14
C ILE A 18 -32.87 -12.35 -31.79
N ASP A 19 -33.50 -13.32 -31.13
CA ASP A 19 -34.74 -13.95 -31.60
C ASP A 19 -35.87 -12.92 -31.69
N GLY A 20 -35.95 -12.02 -30.72
CA GLY A 20 -36.89 -10.91 -30.71
C GLY A 20 -36.70 -9.91 -31.85
N ILE A 21 -35.46 -9.52 -32.12
CA ILE A 21 -35.10 -8.68 -33.27
C ILE A 21 -35.48 -9.39 -34.56
N TRP A 22 -35.13 -10.67 -34.70
CA TRP A 22 -35.41 -11.46 -35.89
C TRP A 22 -36.91 -11.57 -36.18
N ASN A 23 -37.71 -11.84 -35.14
CA ASN A 23 -39.17 -11.88 -35.27
C ASN A 23 -39.74 -10.51 -35.64
N THR A 24 -39.24 -9.44 -35.04
CA THR A 24 -39.70 -8.08 -35.35
C THR A 24 -39.36 -7.69 -36.79
N VAL A 25 -38.16 -8.02 -37.26
CA VAL A 25 -37.71 -7.75 -38.65
C VAL A 25 -38.55 -8.54 -39.66
N ASN A 26 -38.87 -9.80 -39.37
CA ASN A 26 -39.68 -10.63 -40.26
C ASN A 26 -41.16 -10.23 -40.32
N ASP A 27 -41.69 -9.61 -39.27
CA ASP A 27 -43.09 -9.16 -39.23
C ASP A 27 -43.31 -7.81 -39.94
N ILE A 28 -42.23 -7.10 -40.32
CA ILE A 28 -42.31 -5.87 -41.11
C ILE A 28 -42.66 -6.25 -42.56
N LYS A 29 -43.95 -6.15 -42.89
CA LYS A 29 -44.49 -6.47 -44.23
C LYS A 29 -44.27 -5.35 -45.27
N ASP A 30 -44.14 -4.11 -44.82
CA ASP A 30 -43.98 -2.94 -45.67
C ASP A 30 -42.59 -2.32 -45.45
N SER A 31 -41.60 -2.78 -46.22
CA SER A 31 -40.29 -2.12 -46.30
C SER A 31 -40.32 -1.03 -47.36
N TYR A 32 -40.14 0.23 -46.98
CA TYR A 32 -40.05 1.33 -47.94
C TYR A 32 -38.83 1.15 -48.86
N LYS A 33 -39.03 1.31 -50.18
CA LYS A 33 -37.93 1.33 -51.15
C LYS A 33 -37.16 2.64 -51.02
N VAL A 34 -35.85 2.55 -50.79
CA VAL A 34 -34.95 3.70 -50.59
C VAL A 34 -35.04 4.72 -51.73
N SER A 35 -35.30 4.27 -52.97
CA SER A 35 -35.46 5.15 -54.13
C SER A 35 -36.63 6.13 -54.00
N GLU A 36 -37.78 5.67 -53.50
CA GLU A 36 -38.97 6.50 -53.29
C GLU A 36 -38.76 7.49 -52.13
N LEU A 37 -37.98 7.10 -51.12
CA LEU A 37 -37.65 7.95 -49.97
C LEU A 37 -36.77 9.15 -50.37
N VAL A 38 -35.79 8.94 -51.26
CA VAL A 38 -34.91 10.01 -51.75
C VAL A 38 -35.69 11.02 -52.59
N GLU A 39 -36.67 10.56 -53.37
CA GLU A 39 -37.53 11.41 -54.19
C GLU A 39 -38.50 12.20 -53.31
N PHE A 40 -39.14 11.52 -52.34
CA PHE A 40 -40.02 12.14 -51.34
C PHE A 40 -39.32 13.20 -50.49
N CYS A 41 -38.11 12.94 -49.99
CA CYS A 41 -37.33 13.93 -49.21
C CYS A 41 -36.80 15.09 -50.05
N ARG A 42 -36.76 14.95 -51.38
CA ARG A 42 -36.34 16.02 -52.30
C ARG A 42 -37.53 16.95 -52.62
N GLU A 43 -38.74 16.42 -52.66
CA GLU A 43 -39.99 17.18 -52.86
C GLU A 43 -40.55 17.79 -51.56
N ASN A 44 -40.44 17.07 -50.44
CA ASN A 44 -40.88 17.54 -49.13
C ASN A 44 -39.67 17.95 -48.29
N LYS A 45 -39.47 19.26 -48.10
CA LYS A 45 -38.52 19.77 -47.12
C LYS A 45 -39.08 19.53 -45.72
N ILE A 46 -38.68 18.42 -45.12
CA ILE A 46 -38.99 18.11 -43.72
C ILE A 46 -38.39 19.23 -42.86
N SER A 47 -39.22 19.92 -42.09
CA SER A 47 -38.76 20.98 -41.19
C SER A 47 -38.18 20.37 -39.91
N ASP A 48 -37.29 21.10 -39.22
CA ASP A 48 -36.77 20.66 -37.91
C ASP A 48 -37.90 20.45 -36.88
N GLU A 49 -39.02 21.16 -37.02
CA GLU A 49 -40.21 21.01 -36.17
C GLU A 49 -40.94 19.69 -36.43
N GLU A 50 -41.12 19.27 -37.69
CA GLU A 50 -41.75 17.98 -38.03
C GLU A 50 -40.89 16.79 -37.58
N ILE A 51 -39.57 16.95 -37.63
CA ILE A 51 -38.62 15.95 -37.10
C ILE A 51 -38.78 15.86 -35.58
N GLN A 52 -38.80 16.99 -34.87
CA GLN A 52 -39.01 16.98 -33.42
C GLN A 52 -40.37 16.38 -33.04
N GLU A 53 -41.44 16.73 -33.73
CA GLU A 53 -42.78 16.21 -33.45
C GLU A 53 -42.86 14.69 -33.66
N SER A 54 -42.22 14.17 -34.70
CA SER A 54 -42.11 12.71 -34.92
C SER A 54 -41.23 12.02 -33.86
N LEU A 55 -40.15 12.66 -33.43
CA LEU A 55 -39.28 12.14 -32.38
C LEU A 55 -40.02 12.13 -31.03
N ASP A 56 -40.76 13.17 -30.68
CA ASP A 56 -41.52 13.25 -29.44
C ASP A 56 -42.68 12.26 -29.38
N GLN A 57 -43.30 11.94 -30.53
CA GLN A 57 -44.32 10.88 -30.62
C GLN A 57 -43.74 9.47 -30.51
N GLY A 58 -42.49 9.26 -30.94
CA GLY A 58 -41.86 7.93 -31.04
C GLY A 58 -40.86 7.61 -29.93
N ILE A 59 -40.34 8.61 -29.21
CA ILE A 59 -39.27 8.48 -28.24
C ILE A 59 -39.78 8.92 -26.86
N GLU A 60 -40.20 7.95 -26.06
CA GLU A 60 -40.27 8.16 -24.60
C GLU A 60 -38.85 8.20 -24.03
N MET A 61 -38.36 9.40 -23.74
CA MET A 61 -37.12 9.56 -22.96
C MET A 61 -37.35 9.00 -21.54
N PRO A 62 -36.42 8.18 -21.01
CA PRO A 62 -36.56 7.68 -19.65
C PRO A 62 -36.62 8.86 -18.67
N PRO A 63 -37.41 8.77 -17.58
CA PRO A 63 -37.56 9.87 -16.64
C PRO A 63 -36.19 10.28 -16.06
N GLU A 64 -35.88 11.59 -16.09
CA GLU A 64 -34.60 12.15 -15.62
C GLU A 64 -34.27 11.77 -14.16
N ASN A 65 -35.31 11.51 -13.35
CA ASN A 65 -35.20 11.20 -11.92
C ASN A 65 -35.41 9.71 -11.60
N LEU A 66 -34.80 8.81 -12.37
CA LEU A 66 -34.67 7.42 -11.93
C LEU A 66 -33.80 7.36 -10.67
N VAL A 67 -34.44 7.25 -9.50
CA VAL A 67 -33.75 7.00 -8.23
C VAL A 67 -33.19 5.58 -8.25
N THR A 68 -31.99 5.44 -8.78
CA THR A 68 -31.28 4.16 -8.80
C THR A 68 -30.82 3.78 -7.39
N PHE A 69 -30.55 2.50 -7.16
CA PHE A 69 -29.90 2.01 -5.94
C PHE A 69 -28.59 2.78 -5.64
N THR A 70 -27.87 3.17 -6.71
CA THR A 70 -26.66 3.98 -6.60
C THR A 70 -26.95 5.36 -6.01
N ASN A 71 -28.00 6.05 -6.46
CA ASN A 71 -28.37 7.37 -5.94
C ASN A 71 -28.72 7.31 -4.44
N ARG A 72 -29.39 6.24 -3.98
CA ARG A 72 -29.72 6.07 -2.55
C ARG A 72 -28.47 5.84 -1.69
N MET A 73 -27.53 5.02 -2.17
CA MET A 73 -26.28 4.80 -1.46
C MET A 73 -25.40 6.05 -1.45
N ASP A 74 -25.28 6.74 -2.59
CA ASP A 74 -24.49 7.96 -2.72
C ASP A 74 -25.06 9.08 -1.84
N ALA A 75 -26.38 9.17 -1.64
CA ALA A 75 -26.98 10.14 -0.71
C ALA A 75 -26.49 9.98 0.75
N VAL A 76 -26.15 8.76 1.15
CA VAL A 76 -25.59 8.46 2.49
C VAL A 76 -24.07 8.59 2.48
N LEU A 77 -23.40 7.95 1.51
CA LEU A 77 -21.94 7.83 1.45
C LEU A 77 -21.24 9.14 1.06
N LEU A 78 -21.89 9.99 0.27
CA LEU A 78 -21.37 11.30 -0.15
C LEU A 78 -21.94 12.46 0.67
N HIS A 79 -22.66 12.18 1.76
CA HIS A 79 -23.18 13.22 2.61
C HIS A 79 -22.01 14.07 3.18
N PRO A 80 -22.07 15.41 3.14
CA PRO A 80 -20.93 16.27 3.53
C PRO A 80 -20.48 16.07 4.98
N ILE A 81 -21.42 15.77 5.88
CA ILE A 81 -21.14 15.50 7.30
C ILE A 81 -20.97 14.00 7.59
N PHE A 82 -21.95 13.15 7.25
CA PHE A 82 -21.91 11.70 7.57
C PHE A 82 -20.98 10.87 6.67
N GLY A 83 -20.68 11.32 5.44
CA GLY A 83 -19.82 10.58 4.53
C GLY A 83 -18.42 10.37 5.10
N LEU A 84 -17.86 11.34 5.83
CA LEU A 84 -16.48 11.29 6.33
C LEU A 84 -16.34 10.36 7.54
N PRO A 85 -17.23 10.41 8.56
CA PRO A 85 -17.34 9.37 9.57
C PRO A 85 -17.58 7.98 8.98
N ILE A 86 -18.47 7.83 7.99
CA ILE A 86 -18.71 6.53 7.35
C ILE A 86 -17.44 6.05 6.65
N PHE A 87 -16.72 6.92 5.95
CA PHE A 87 -15.43 6.59 5.36
C PHE A 87 -14.44 6.09 6.41
N PHE A 88 -14.23 6.82 7.49
CA PHE A 88 -13.33 6.37 8.55
C PHE A 88 -13.80 5.07 9.22
N LEU A 89 -15.11 4.87 9.38
CA LEU A 89 -15.68 3.63 9.90
C LEU A 89 -15.45 2.45 8.96
N THR A 90 -15.65 2.63 7.65
CA THR A 90 -15.33 1.59 6.66
C THR A 90 -13.85 1.25 6.72
N MET A 91 -12.96 2.24 6.71
CA MET A 91 -11.51 2.04 6.82
C MET A 91 -11.12 1.35 8.13
N LEU A 92 -11.74 1.73 9.24
CA LEU A 92 -11.59 1.04 10.53
C LEU A 92 -12.01 -0.43 10.42
N ALA A 93 -13.15 -0.72 9.79
CA ALA A 93 -13.61 -2.09 9.59
C ALA A 93 -12.61 -2.91 8.75
N LEU A 94 -11.98 -2.30 7.73
CA LEU A 94 -10.93 -2.95 6.95
C LEU A 94 -9.69 -3.25 7.81
N PHE A 95 -9.24 -2.29 8.61
CA PHE A 95 -8.11 -2.50 9.51
C PHE A 95 -8.41 -3.56 10.56
N LEU A 96 -9.62 -3.57 11.11
CA LEU A 96 -10.07 -4.62 12.03
C LEU A 96 -10.09 -5.99 11.36
N PHE A 97 -10.54 -6.08 10.11
CA PHE A 97 -10.50 -7.33 9.34
C PHE A 97 -9.06 -7.80 9.12
N ILE A 98 -8.16 -6.92 8.68
CA ILE A 98 -6.75 -7.26 8.47
C ILE A 98 -6.09 -7.66 9.79
N TRP A 99 -6.40 -6.99 10.90
CA TRP A 99 -5.85 -7.31 12.21
C TRP A 99 -6.33 -8.67 12.74
N ASN A 100 -7.64 -8.95 12.64
CA ASN A 100 -8.22 -10.17 13.23
C ASN A 100 -8.14 -11.39 12.31
N VAL A 101 -8.03 -11.18 10.99
CA VAL A 101 -8.00 -12.27 10.00
C VAL A 101 -6.67 -12.31 9.26
N GLY A 102 -6.19 -11.17 8.77
CA GLY A 102 -4.97 -11.10 7.98
C GLY A 102 -3.69 -11.40 8.78
N MET A 103 -3.57 -10.85 9.99
CA MET A 103 -2.36 -11.02 10.82
C MET A 103 -2.22 -12.45 11.37
N PRO A 104 -3.26 -13.08 11.96
CA PRO A 104 -3.19 -14.47 12.44
C PRO A 104 -3.07 -15.49 11.31
N ALA A 105 -3.41 -15.11 10.07
CA ALA A 105 -3.22 -16.00 8.92
C ALA A 105 -1.74 -16.24 8.58
N GLN A 106 -0.81 -15.49 9.18
CA GLN A 106 0.63 -15.70 9.02
C GLN A 106 1.14 -16.86 9.88
N ASP A 107 0.56 -17.06 11.07
CA ASP A 107 1.05 -18.05 12.06
C ASP A 107 1.09 -19.48 11.50
N PRO A 108 0.05 -20.01 10.82
CA PRO A 108 0.09 -21.37 10.27
C PRO A 108 1.18 -21.55 9.20
N VAL A 109 1.53 -20.48 8.48
CA VAL A 109 2.58 -20.51 7.48
C VAL A 109 3.96 -20.44 8.14
N GLY A 110 4.10 -19.63 9.20
CA GLY A 110 5.29 -19.60 10.05
C GLY A 110 5.55 -20.97 10.70
N ASP A 111 4.55 -21.55 11.33
CA ASP A 111 4.62 -22.88 11.93
C ASP A 111 5.02 -23.95 10.89
N PHE A 112 4.49 -23.86 9.67
CA PHE A 112 4.86 -24.77 8.59
C PHE A 112 6.32 -24.60 8.15
N THR A 113 6.82 -23.36 8.06
CA THR A 113 8.22 -23.12 7.75
C THR A 113 9.12 -23.60 8.88
N ASP A 114 8.80 -23.30 10.13
CA ASP A 114 9.60 -23.74 11.28
C ASP A 114 9.64 -25.27 11.39
N TRP A 115 8.51 -25.92 11.16
CA TRP A 115 8.44 -27.39 11.06
C TRP A 115 9.32 -27.93 9.93
N LEU A 116 9.31 -27.29 8.76
CA LEU A 116 10.12 -27.70 7.61
C LEU A 116 11.61 -27.49 7.86
N GLN A 117 11.99 -26.43 8.58
CA GLN A 117 13.35 -26.18 9.03
C GLN A 117 13.83 -27.29 9.96
N ALA A 118 13.08 -27.56 11.03
CA ALA A 118 13.46 -28.53 12.06
C ALA A 118 13.43 -29.99 11.57
N THR A 119 12.46 -30.33 10.71
CA THR A 119 12.23 -31.73 10.30
C THR A 119 13.03 -32.13 9.06
N VAL A 120 13.20 -31.21 8.10
CA VAL A 120 13.78 -31.54 6.79
C VAL A 120 15.17 -30.92 6.65
N LEU A 121 15.29 -29.62 6.93
CA LEU A 121 16.51 -28.87 6.66
C LEU A 121 17.62 -29.20 7.64
N GLU A 122 17.36 -29.15 8.95
CA GLU A 122 18.38 -29.40 9.96
C GLU A 122 18.97 -30.82 9.94
N PRO A 123 18.16 -31.91 9.81
CA PRO A 123 18.67 -33.25 9.67
C PRO A 123 19.31 -33.48 8.30
N GLY A 124 18.73 -32.91 7.25
CA GLY A 124 19.24 -33.00 5.88
C GLY A 124 20.60 -32.31 5.69
N LEU A 125 20.89 -31.26 6.45
CA LEU A 125 22.16 -30.51 6.42
C LEU A 125 23.18 -31.00 7.46
N SER A 126 22.86 -32.05 8.23
CA SER A 126 23.73 -32.56 9.30
C SER A 126 25.09 -33.07 8.83
N PHE A 127 25.23 -33.38 7.53
CA PHE A 127 26.49 -33.81 6.93
C PHE A 127 27.43 -32.64 6.57
N LEU A 128 26.95 -31.40 6.62
CA LEU A 128 27.71 -30.21 6.23
C LEU A 128 28.43 -29.57 7.43
N PRO A 129 29.53 -28.83 7.19
CA PRO A 129 30.16 -28.01 8.23
C PRO A 129 29.17 -27.03 8.86
N GLU A 130 29.33 -26.75 10.15
CA GLU A 130 28.42 -25.90 10.94
C GLU A 130 28.22 -24.51 10.32
N ILE A 131 29.27 -23.93 9.74
CA ILE A 131 29.22 -22.63 9.03
C ILE A 131 28.30 -22.68 7.80
N VAL A 132 28.33 -23.79 7.04
CA VAL A 132 27.50 -23.95 5.84
C VAL A 132 26.04 -24.20 6.24
N LYS A 133 25.82 -24.96 7.31
CA LYS A 133 24.48 -25.17 7.87
C LYS A 133 23.87 -23.85 8.33
N ASP A 134 24.61 -23.05 9.10
CA ASP A 134 24.16 -21.75 9.57
C ASP A 134 23.92 -20.78 8.41
N PHE A 135 24.80 -20.76 7.40
CA PHE A 135 24.58 -19.95 6.19
C PHE A 135 23.26 -20.25 5.49
N VAL A 136 22.96 -21.54 5.25
CA VAL A 136 21.77 -21.96 4.52
C VAL A 136 20.50 -21.63 5.30
N ILE A 137 20.50 -21.89 6.62
CA ILE A 137 19.35 -21.70 7.49
C ILE A 137 19.13 -20.20 7.77
N SER A 138 20.14 -19.53 8.29
CA SER A 138 20.07 -18.14 8.78
C SER A 138 20.18 -17.09 7.67
N GLY A 139 20.54 -17.50 6.44
CA GLY A 139 20.60 -16.64 5.27
C GLY A 139 19.41 -16.87 4.32
N PRO A 140 19.57 -17.64 3.22
CA PRO A 140 18.54 -17.78 2.19
C PRO A 140 17.21 -18.32 2.69
N TYR A 141 17.24 -19.29 3.62
CA TYR A 141 16.03 -19.92 4.12
C TYR A 141 15.20 -18.96 4.98
N THR A 142 15.81 -18.19 5.87
CA THR A 142 15.12 -17.12 6.60
C THR A 142 14.41 -16.15 5.64
N GLY A 143 15.09 -15.73 4.56
CA GLY A 143 14.46 -14.87 3.55
C GLY A 143 13.25 -15.50 2.85
N PHE A 144 13.32 -16.80 2.57
CA PHE A 144 12.20 -17.57 2.01
C PHE A 144 11.04 -17.72 3.01
N ALA A 145 11.35 -18.08 4.26
CA ALA A 145 10.36 -18.28 5.32
C ALA A 145 9.60 -16.98 5.63
N SER A 146 10.32 -15.86 5.80
CA SER A 146 9.70 -14.54 6.01
C SER A 146 8.80 -14.17 4.84
N LEU A 147 9.25 -14.37 3.58
CA LEU A 147 8.42 -14.09 2.41
C LEU A 147 7.12 -14.90 2.43
N LEU A 148 7.20 -16.22 2.69
CA LEU A 148 6.02 -17.10 2.71
C LEU A 148 5.04 -16.67 3.81
N GLY A 149 5.56 -16.34 5.00
CA GLY A 149 4.78 -15.86 6.13
C GLY A 149 3.94 -14.62 5.79
N PHE A 150 4.43 -13.70 4.95
CA PHE A 150 3.68 -12.51 4.54
C PHE A 150 2.61 -12.77 3.47
N VAL A 151 2.69 -13.86 2.70
CA VAL A 151 1.78 -14.10 1.56
C VAL A 151 0.29 -14.07 1.98
N PRO A 152 -0.15 -14.74 3.07
CA PRO A 152 -1.55 -14.69 3.50
C PRO A 152 -2.03 -13.28 3.82
N LEU A 153 -1.24 -12.50 4.57
CA LEU A 153 -1.59 -11.13 4.95
C LEU A 153 -1.80 -10.26 3.71
N VAL A 154 -0.88 -10.31 2.74
CA VAL A 154 -0.99 -9.52 1.50
C VAL A 154 -2.15 -10.03 0.63
N ALA A 155 -2.43 -11.35 0.60
CA ALA A 155 -3.57 -11.90 -0.12
C ALA A 155 -4.91 -11.36 0.41
N PHE A 156 -5.12 -11.38 1.73
CA PHE A 156 -6.32 -10.80 2.35
C PHE A 156 -6.44 -9.30 2.10
N PHE A 157 -5.31 -8.58 2.11
CA PHE A 157 -5.29 -7.16 1.75
C PHE A 157 -5.79 -6.94 0.31
N PHE A 158 -5.32 -7.73 -0.66
CA PHE A 158 -5.80 -7.63 -2.04
C PHE A 158 -7.27 -8.01 -2.20
N VAL A 159 -7.76 -9.01 -1.46
CA VAL A 159 -9.19 -9.38 -1.48
C VAL A 159 -10.05 -8.16 -1.11
N VAL A 160 -9.68 -7.49 -0.02
CA VAL A 160 -10.38 -6.27 0.45
C VAL A 160 -10.25 -5.13 -0.56
N MET A 161 -9.03 -4.86 -1.03
CA MET A 161 -8.76 -3.80 -2.01
C MET A 161 -9.58 -3.97 -3.29
N THR A 162 -9.52 -5.16 -3.89
CA THR A 162 -10.27 -5.47 -5.11
C THR A 162 -11.77 -5.37 -4.86
N ALA A 163 -12.28 -5.79 -3.70
CA ALA A 163 -13.70 -5.63 -3.37
C ALA A 163 -14.13 -4.15 -3.28
N LEU A 164 -13.29 -3.27 -2.73
CA LEU A 164 -13.56 -1.83 -2.63
C LEU A 164 -13.44 -1.10 -3.98
N GLU A 165 -12.51 -1.55 -4.82
CA GLU A 165 -12.32 -1.04 -6.17
C GLU A 165 -13.48 -1.44 -7.08
N ASP A 166 -13.79 -2.75 -7.17
CA ASP A 166 -14.85 -3.29 -8.01
C ASP A 166 -16.25 -2.83 -7.57
N SER A 167 -16.43 -2.53 -6.28
CA SER A 167 -17.69 -1.97 -5.78
C SER A 167 -17.92 -0.51 -6.18
N GLY A 168 -16.88 0.18 -6.64
CA GLY A 168 -16.94 1.62 -6.92
C GLY A 168 -16.94 2.48 -5.65
N TYR A 169 -16.68 1.91 -4.46
CA TYR A 169 -16.57 2.68 -3.22
C TYR A 169 -15.34 3.59 -3.23
N LEU A 170 -14.23 3.11 -3.80
CA LEU A 170 -12.96 3.85 -3.88
C LEU A 170 -13.10 5.23 -4.55
N SER A 171 -13.94 5.35 -5.59
CA SER A 171 -14.16 6.64 -6.27
C SER A 171 -14.94 7.64 -5.42
N ARG A 172 -15.87 7.18 -4.57
CA ARG A 172 -16.62 8.04 -3.63
C ARG A 172 -15.75 8.50 -2.47
N ALA A 173 -14.99 7.56 -1.90
CA ALA A 173 -13.99 7.86 -0.89
C ALA A 173 -13.01 8.92 -1.38
N ALA A 174 -12.53 8.80 -2.63
CA ALA A 174 -11.68 9.80 -3.27
C ALA A 174 -12.39 11.15 -3.40
N TYR A 175 -13.63 11.18 -3.89
CA TYR A 175 -14.40 12.43 -4.01
C TYR A 175 -14.52 13.17 -2.66
N LEU A 176 -14.82 12.43 -1.59
CA LEU A 176 -14.98 12.99 -0.25
C LEU A 176 -13.67 13.57 0.31
N MET A 177 -12.54 12.94 -0.02
CA MET A 177 -11.20 13.34 0.44
C MET A 177 -10.55 14.38 -0.46
N ASP A 178 -11.13 14.67 -1.63
CA ASP A 178 -10.60 15.63 -2.59
C ASP A 178 -10.35 17.01 -1.96
N ASN A 179 -11.30 17.52 -1.16
CA ASN A 179 -11.16 18.85 -0.57
C ASN A 179 -9.92 18.98 0.35
N ILE A 180 -9.55 17.89 1.04
CA ILE A 180 -8.35 17.85 1.88
C ILE A 180 -7.10 17.73 1.00
N MET A 181 -7.13 16.88 -0.02
CA MET A 181 -5.98 16.59 -0.89
C MET A 181 -5.65 17.69 -1.89
N ARG A 182 -6.64 18.45 -2.34
CA ARG A 182 -6.45 19.57 -3.27
C ARG A 182 -5.48 20.60 -2.72
N LYS A 183 -5.45 20.80 -1.40
CA LYS A 183 -4.48 21.67 -0.72
C LYS A 183 -3.03 21.17 -0.87
N ALA A 184 -2.83 19.85 -0.94
CA ALA A 184 -1.54 19.23 -1.25
C ALA A 184 -1.27 19.07 -2.76
N GLY A 185 -2.24 19.40 -3.62
CA GLY A 185 -2.17 19.17 -5.08
C GLY A 185 -2.34 17.72 -5.51
N LEU A 186 -2.82 16.88 -4.60
CA LEU A 186 -3.12 15.47 -4.86
C LEU A 186 -4.58 15.28 -5.24
N ASP A 187 -4.84 14.22 -6.01
CA ASP A 187 -6.19 13.66 -6.20
C ASP A 187 -6.63 12.98 -4.90
N GLY A 188 -7.92 13.04 -4.57
CA GLY A 188 -8.50 12.26 -3.47
C GLY A 188 -8.20 10.76 -3.53
N ARG A 189 -8.01 10.18 -4.72
CA ARG A 189 -7.52 8.79 -4.88
C ARG A 189 -6.15 8.58 -4.24
N GLY A 190 -5.28 9.60 -4.28
CA GLY A 190 -3.97 9.58 -3.66
C GLY A 190 -4.05 9.47 -2.14
N PHE A 191 -5.02 10.12 -1.49
CA PHE A 191 -5.25 9.95 -0.05
C PHE A 191 -5.66 8.53 0.30
N VAL A 192 -6.57 7.95 -0.47
CA VAL A 192 -7.03 6.59 -0.17
C VAL A 192 -5.87 5.60 -0.31
N MET A 193 -5.00 5.77 -1.31
CA MET A 193 -3.76 4.98 -1.42
C MET A 193 -2.77 5.25 -0.29
N GLN A 194 -2.64 6.49 0.18
CA GLN A 194 -1.84 6.80 1.38
C GLN A 194 -2.37 6.07 2.61
N LEU A 195 -3.69 6.03 2.78
CA LEU A 195 -4.33 5.35 3.90
C LEU A 195 -4.05 3.83 3.87
N PHE A 196 -4.09 3.24 2.68
CA PHE A 196 -3.69 1.86 2.45
C PHE A 196 -2.20 1.60 2.73
N GLY A 197 -1.33 2.60 2.56
CA GLY A 197 0.08 2.53 2.95
C GLY A 197 0.30 2.21 4.43
N PHE A 198 -0.61 2.65 5.31
CA PHE A 198 -0.55 2.29 6.74
C PHE A 198 -0.77 0.79 7.00
N GLY A 199 -1.39 0.07 6.07
CA GLY A 199 -1.39 -1.40 6.08
C GLY A 199 -0.05 -1.92 5.56
N CYS A 200 0.18 -1.72 4.25
CA CYS A 200 1.42 -2.08 3.58
C CYS A 200 1.68 -1.16 2.37
N ASN A 201 2.92 -0.67 2.26
CA ASN A 201 3.31 0.26 1.19
C ASN A 201 3.29 -0.40 -0.20
N VAL A 202 3.59 -1.71 -0.30
CA VAL A 202 3.68 -2.45 -1.58
C VAL A 202 2.34 -2.44 -2.35
N PRO A 203 1.22 -2.94 -1.79
CA PRO A 203 -0.05 -2.91 -2.49
C PRO A 203 -0.63 -1.50 -2.63
N ALA A 204 -0.33 -0.58 -1.70
CA ALA A 204 -0.70 0.83 -1.83
C ALA A 204 -0.04 1.48 -3.06
N ILE A 205 1.25 1.24 -3.30
CA ILE A 205 1.98 1.74 -4.48
C ILE A 205 1.44 1.12 -5.77
N MET A 206 1.16 -0.19 -5.80
CA MET A 206 0.55 -0.83 -6.98
C MET A 206 -0.87 -0.30 -7.26
N GLY A 207 -1.63 0.00 -6.20
CA GLY A 207 -2.98 0.60 -6.32
C GLY A 207 -2.97 2.01 -6.91
N THR A 208 -1.82 2.71 -6.92
CA THR A 208 -1.72 4.03 -7.58
C THR A 208 -1.94 3.98 -9.10
N ARG A 209 -1.95 2.80 -9.73
CA ARG A 209 -2.34 2.62 -11.14
C ARG A 209 -3.73 3.16 -11.47
N THR A 210 -4.60 3.27 -10.48
CA THR A 210 -5.95 3.88 -10.60
C THR A 210 -5.91 5.38 -10.84
N ILE A 211 -4.78 6.06 -10.56
CA ILE A 211 -4.59 7.51 -10.78
C ILE A 211 -4.24 7.75 -12.26
N ARG A 212 -5.12 8.45 -12.99
CA ARG A 212 -4.98 8.71 -14.44
C ARG A 212 -3.75 9.57 -14.76
N SER A 213 -3.53 10.64 -14.00
CA SER A 213 -2.42 11.57 -14.24
C SER A 213 -1.09 10.98 -13.77
N ARG A 214 -0.11 10.91 -14.68
CA ARG A 214 1.22 10.37 -14.39
C ARG A 214 1.93 11.17 -13.29
N SER A 215 1.78 12.50 -13.28
CA SER A 215 2.49 13.37 -12.33
C SER A 215 1.96 13.16 -10.91
N GLN A 216 0.64 13.10 -10.74
CA GLN A 216 0.01 12.80 -9.44
C GLN A 216 0.29 11.37 -9.00
N ARG A 217 0.31 10.41 -9.94
CA ARG A 217 0.69 9.03 -9.63
C ARG A 217 2.10 8.94 -9.05
N LEU A 218 3.08 9.59 -9.70
CA LEU A 218 4.46 9.62 -9.21
C LEU A 218 4.57 10.32 -7.85
N LEU A 219 3.82 11.40 -7.64
CA LEU A 219 3.77 12.10 -6.35
C LEU A 219 3.20 11.20 -5.24
N SER A 220 2.10 10.49 -5.49
CA SER A 220 1.55 9.51 -4.54
C SER A 220 2.55 8.39 -4.24
N ILE A 221 3.21 7.82 -5.25
CA ILE A 221 4.26 6.80 -5.06
C ILE A 221 5.41 7.33 -4.19
N LEU A 222 5.77 8.61 -4.31
CA LEU A 222 6.83 9.24 -3.52
C LEU A 222 6.43 9.45 -2.04
N VAL A 223 5.14 9.65 -1.76
CA VAL A 223 4.62 10.02 -0.44
C VAL A 223 4.15 8.81 0.38
N ILE A 224 3.68 7.75 -0.27
CA ILE A 224 3.25 6.49 0.38
C ILE A 224 4.31 5.91 1.34
N PRO A 225 5.62 5.88 1.01
CA PRO A 225 6.64 5.37 1.92
C PRO A 225 6.71 6.00 3.31
N PHE A 226 6.19 7.23 3.49
CA PHE A 226 6.12 7.89 4.79
C PHE A 226 5.00 7.34 5.69
N ALA A 227 4.09 6.51 5.16
CA ALA A 227 3.07 5.84 5.95
C ALA A 227 3.68 4.81 6.91
N LEU A 228 3.10 4.73 8.11
CA LEU A 228 3.49 3.76 9.14
C LEU A 228 2.84 2.41 8.83
N CYS A 229 3.59 1.49 8.21
CA CYS A 229 3.11 0.14 7.90
C CYS A 229 3.10 -0.79 9.13
N SER A 230 2.33 -1.87 9.06
CA SER A 230 2.20 -2.88 10.12
C SER A 230 3.54 -3.41 10.68
N ALA A 231 4.53 -3.66 9.83
CA ALA A 231 5.86 -4.13 10.28
C ALA A 231 6.62 -3.09 11.12
N ARG A 232 6.46 -1.79 10.82
CA ARG A 232 7.07 -0.70 11.62
C ARG A 232 6.44 -0.59 12.99
N LEU A 233 5.14 -0.90 13.11
CA LEU A 233 4.42 -0.87 14.38
C LEU A 233 5.06 -1.81 15.41
N GLN A 234 5.44 -3.03 15.02
CA GLN A 234 6.07 -4.01 15.92
C GLN A 234 7.38 -3.46 16.53
N VAL A 235 8.22 -2.86 15.68
CA VAL A 235 9.47 -2.22 16.11
C VAL A 235 9.17 -1.08 17.10
N PHE A 236 8.20 -0.22 16.81
CA PHE A 236 7.88 0.90 17.70
C PHE A 236 7.27 0.48 19.02
N VAL A 237 6.40 -0.53 19.04
CA VAL A 237 5.86 -1.08 20.29
C VAL A 237 6.98 -1.59 21.18
N PHE A 238 7.95 -2.30 20.62
CA PHE A 238 9.11 -2.81 21.35
C PHE A 238 9.99 -1.68 21.91
N PHE A 239 10.43 -0.74 21.06
CA PHE A 239 11.30 0.35 21.49
C PHE A 239 10.59 1.29 22.47
N LEU A 240 9.34 1.68 22.21
CA LEU A 240 8.59 2.54 23.13
C LEU A 240 8.32 1.83 24.46
N GLY A 241 8.12 0.51 24.47
CA GLY A 241 7.99 -0.27 25.70
C GLY A 241 9.24 -0.31 26.57
N ILE A 242 10.43 -0.11 25.97
CA ILE A 242 11.70 0.01 26.70
C ILE A 242 11.90 1.41 27.27
N ILE A 243 11.49 2.41 26.49
CA ILE A 243 11.83 3.82 26.73
C ILE A 243 10.80 4.53 27.61
N LEU A 244 9.53 4.14 27.53
CA LEU A 244 8.40 4.80 28.19
C LEU A 244 7.66 3.86 29.14
N PRO A 245 7.03 4.43 30.19
CA PRO A 245 6.02 3.72 30.97
C PRO A 245 4.87 3.20 30.10
N SER A 246 4.29 2.06 30.48
CA SER A 246 3.25 1.35 29.72
C SER A 246 2.04 2.20 29.32
N TYR A 247 1.64 3.19 30.13
CA TYR A 247 0.51 4.08 29.84
C TYR A 247 0.82 5.18 28.82
N LEU A 248 2.09 5.57 28.67
CA LEU A 248 2.51 6.61 27.71
C LEU A 248 2.85 6.04 26.33
N GLY A 249 3.14 4.74 26.24
CA GLY A 249 3.48 4.09 24.97
C GLY A 249 2.39 4.25 23.90
N ALA A 250 1.11 4.12 24.27
CA ALA A 250 -0.01 4.30 23.34
C ALA A 250 -0.11 5.74 22.81
N VAL A 251 0.13 6.74 23.66
CA VAL A 251 0.12 8.16 23.26
C VAL A 251 1.29 8.46 22.33
N ALA A 252 2.48 7.91 22.63
CA ALA A 252 3.66 8.05 21.78
C ALA A 252 3.45 7.42 20.39
N LEU A 253 2.84 6.22 20.33
CA LEU A 253 2.45 5.60 19.06
C LEU A 253 1.47 6.46 18.27
N TRP A 254 0.41 6.95 18.92
CA TRP A 254 -0.57 7.83 18.28
C TRP A 254 0.08 9.09 17.71
N LEU A 255 1.03 9.68 18.43
CA LEU A 255 1.80 10.82 17.98
C LEU A 255 2.69 10.49 16.77
N LEU A 256 3.33 9.31 16.71
CA LEU A 256 4.07 8.85 15.54
C LEU A 256 3.18 8.69 14.29
N TYR A 257 1.93 8.21 14.45
CA TYR A 257 0.95 8.17 13.36
C TYR A 257 0.62 9.56 12.83
N ILE A 258 0.41 10.52 13.72
CA ILE A 258 0.17 11.92 13.33
C ILE A 258 1.38 12.51 12.61
N ILE A 259 2.59 12.30 13.13
CA ILE A 259 3.82 12.78 12.49
C ILE A 259 3.97 12.17 11.09
N SER A 260 3.76 10.86 10.94
CA SER A 260 3.77 10.17 9.65
C SER A 260 2.83 10.84 8.64
N PHE A 261 1.59 11.09 9.06
CA PHE A 261 0.58 11.72 8.22
C PHE A 261 0.94 13.18 7.85
N ILE A 262 1.39 13.97 8.83
CA ILE A 262 1.80 15.36 8.61
C ILE A 262 3.01 15.42 7.66
N VAL A 263 4.04 14.62 7.88
CA VAL A 263 5.24 14.60 7.02
C VAL A 263 4.87 14.19 5.60
N ALA A 264 4.04 13.16 5.42
CA ALA A 264 3.54 12.76 4.12
C ALA A 264 2.85 13.94 3.39
N PHE A 265 1.96 14.65 4.08
CA PHE A 265 1.23 15.79 3.52
C PHE A 265 2.14 16.99 3.20
N VAL A 266 3.08 17.31 4.08
CA VAL A 266 4.08 18.37 3.88
C VAL A 266 4.98 18.05 2.69
N MET A 267 5.47 16.82 2.58
CA MET A 267 6.29 16.40 1.44
C MET A 267 5.51 16.47 0.13
N ALA A 268 4.23 16.06 0.12
CA ALA A 268 3.35 16.21 -1.04
C ALA A 268 3.25 17.68 -1.47
N MET A 269 3.02 18.60 -0.53
CA MET A 269 2.96 20.04 -0.80
C MET A 269 4.27 20.58 -1.38
N ILE A 270 5.42 20.23 -0.78
CA ILE A 270 6.74 20.67 -1.24
C ILE A 270 7.00 20.23 -2.69
N PHE A 271 6.77 18.95 -3.00
CA PHE A 271 7.01 18.44 -4.34
C PHE A 271 6.00 18.96 -5.36
N ASN A 272 4.73 19.11 -4.99
CA ASN A 272 3.76 19.73 -5.88
C ASN A 272 4.09 21.21 -6.17
N ALA A 273 4.57 21.95 -5.16
CA ALA A 273 5.00 23.34 -5.30
C ALA A 273 6.23 23.49 -6.22
N SER A 274 7.11 22.49 -6.29
CA SER A 274 8.27 22.47 -7.21
C SER A 274 7.90 22.52 -8.71
N GLY A 275 6.61 22.34 -9.04
CA GLY A 275 6.09 22.41 -10.41
C GLY A 275 6.31 21.14 -11.24
N GLN A 276 7.21 20.24 -10.84
CA GLN A 276 7.51 19.01 -11.58
C GLN A 276 6.35 17.98 -11.55
N PHE A 277 5.49 18.04 -10.54
CA PHE A 277 4.41 17.06 -10.33
C PHE A 277 2.99 17.60 -10.61
N LYS A 278 2.85 18.81 -11.18
CA LYS A 278 1.54 19.40 -11.48
C LYS A 278 0.81 18.64 -12.59
N SER A 279 -0.43 18.25 -12.32
CA SER A 279 -1.32 17.67 -13.34
C SER A 279 -1.80 18.75 -14.31
N LYS A 280 -1.82 18.43 -15.61
CA LYS A 280 -2.45 19.27 -16.65
C LYS A 280 -3.84 18.77 -17.05
N ASP A 281 -4.23 17.59 -16.57
CA ASP A 281 -5.49 16.97 -16.93
C ASP A 281 -6.63 17.61 -16.11
N PRO A 282 -7.75 18.03 -16.75
CA PRO A 282 -8.92 18.51 -16.03
C PRO A 282 -9.42 17.41 -15.10
N PHE A 283 -9.65 17.77 -13.83
CA PHE A 283 -10.10 16.83 -12.81
C PHE A 283 -11.56 16.46 -13.05
N VAL A 284 -11.77 15.34 -13.75
CA VAL A 284 -13.08 14.74 -13.95
C VAL A 284 -13.05 13.34 -13.32
N ILE A 285 -13.71 13.17 -12.18
CA ILE A 285 -13.96 11.86 -11.59
C ILE A 285 -15.32 11.38 -12.09
N GLU A 286 -15.30 10.39 -12.97
CA GLU A 286 -16.49 9.61 -13.29
C GLU A 286 -16.83 8.73 -12.08
N LEU A 287 -18.07 8.82 -11.58
CA LEU A 287 -18.58 7.96 -10.52
C LEU A 287 -19.18 6.69 -11.16
N PRO A 288 -18.48 5.53 -11.18
CA PRO A 288 -19.03 4.30 -11.73
C PRO A 288 -20.27 3.85 -10.93
N PRO A 289 -21.28 3.17 -11.51
CA PRO A 289 -22.39 2.64 -10.70
C PRO A 289 -21.89 1.61 -9.69
N TYR A 290 -22.57 1.45 -8.55
CA TYR A 290 -22.23 0.38 -7.60
C TYR A 290 -22.41 -0.98 -8.25
N ARG A 291 -21.40 -1.83 -8.12
CA ARG A 291 -21.42 -3.20 -8.61
C ARG A 291 -21.11 -4.15 -7.46
N THR A 292 -21.77 -5.29 -7.42
CA THR A 292 -21.38 -6.33 -6.46
C THR A 292 -20.15 -7.08 -7.01
N PRO A 293 -19.00 -7.07 -6.31
CA PRO A 293 -17.81 -7.78 -6.75
C PRO A 293 -18.13 -9.27 -6.88
N THR A 294 -17.71 -9.90 -7.97
CA THR A 294 -17.92 -11.34 -8.17
C THR A 294 -16.74 -12.10 -7.57
N PHE A 295 -17.00 -13.17 -6.81
CA PHE A 295 -15.95 -13.95 -6.15
C PHE A 295 -14.88 -14.43 -7.14
N LYS A 296 -15.30 -14.84 -8.35
CA LYS A 296 -14.39 -15.26 -9.42
C LYS A 296 -13.44 -14.13 -9.85
N GLN A 297 -13.94 -12.91 -10.02
CA GLN A 297 -13.11 -11.77 -10.41
C GLN A 297 -12.13 -11.40 -9.30
N VAL A 298 -12.59 -11.35 -8.06
CA VAL A 298 -11.74 -11.08 -6.89
C VAL A 298 -10.62 -12.12 -6.80
N ALA A 299 -10.94 -13.41 -6.88
CA ALA A 299 -9.95 -14.49 -6.80
C ALA A 299 -8.92 -14.42 -7.94
N LEU A 300 -9.34 -14.13 -9.18
CA LEU A 300 -8.43 -14.00 -10.33
C LEU A 300 -7.48 -12.81 -10.18
N ASN A 301 -8.00 -11.66 -9.76
CA ASN A 301 -7.21 -10.45 -9.52
C ASN A 301 -6.20 -10.68 -8.40
N VAL A 302 -6.64 -11.24 -7.27
CA VAL A 302 -5.78 -11.58 -6.13
C VAL A 302 -4.68 -12.56 -6.55
N TRP A 303 -5.03 -13.62 -7.30
CA TRP A 303 -4.05 -14.59 -7.78
C TRP A 303 -2.99 -13.96 -8.68
N SER A 304 -3.40 -13.08 -9.61
CA SER A 304 -2.48 -12.38 -10.51
C SER A 304 -1.51 -11.47 -9.74
N GLU A 305 -2.02 -10.70 -8.79
CA GLU A 305 -1.20 -9.81 -7.96
C GLU A 305 -0.29 -10.60 -7.01
N MET A 306 -0.77 -11.70 -6.42
CA MET A 306 0.03 -12.60 -5.60
C MET A 306 1.17 -13.26 -6.36
N LYS A 307 0.90 -13.75 -7.57
CA LYS A 307 1.96 -14.31 -8.43
C LYS A 307 3.04 -13.26 -8.71
N THR A 308 2.63 -12.04 -9.03
CA THR A 308 3.56 -10.94 -9.29
C THR A 308 4.37 -10.59 -8.04
N PHE A 309 3.72 -10.58 -6.87
CA PHE A 309 4.36 -10.36 -5.58
C PHE A 309 5.43 -11.43 -5.30
N VAL A 310 5.07 -12.71 -5.31
CA VAL A 310 6.02 -13.79 -4.99
C VAL A 310 7.19 -13.84 -5.98
N GLN A 311 6.93 -13.72 -7.29
CA GLN A 311 7.97 -13.80 -8.31
C GLN A 311 8.96 -12.65 -8.25
N LYS A 312 8.49 -11.42 -8.03
CA LYS A 312 9.37 -10.25 -8.03
C LYS A 312 10.08 -10.06 -6.70
N LEU A 313 9.42 -10.36 -5.58
CA LEU A 313 9.96 -10.02 -4.26
C LEU A 313 10.82 -11.12 -3.62
N SER A 314 10.62 -12.38 -4.00
CA SER A 314 11.41 -13.51 -3.47
C SER A 314 12.91 -13.33 -3.64
N VAL A 315 13.34 -12.94 -4.84
CA VAL A 315 14.77 -12.75 -5.16
C VAL A 315 15.39 -11.66 -4.28
N PHE A 316 14.69 -10.54 -4.07
CA PHE A 316 15.20 -9.45 -3.24
C PHE A 316 15.29 -9.84 -1.76
N MET A 317 14.31 -10.57 -1.22
CA MET A 317 14.32 -11.02 0.18
C MET A 317 15.43 -12.03 0.45
N ILE A 318 15.61 -13.02 -0.43
CA ILE A 318 16.65 -14.05 -0.30
C ILE A 318 18.04 -13.40 -0.40
N ILE A 319 18.27 -12.53 -1.38
CA ILE A 319 19.55 -11.83 -1.52
C ILE A 319 19.82 -10.94 -0.31
N GLY A 320 18.82 -10.17 0.15
CA GLY A 320 18.98 -9.26 1.28
C GLY A 320 19.33 -9.98 2.57
N THR A 321 18.64 -11.08 2.90
CA THR A 321 18.92 -11.89 4.10
C THR A 321 20.26 -12.60 4.01
N THR A 322 20.64 -13.11 2.83
CA THR A 322 21.97 -13.68 2.58
C THR A 322 23.09 -12.66 2.81
N ILE A 323 22.92 -11.42 2.32
CA ILE A 323 23.88 -10.34 2.54
C ILE A 323 23.93 -9.95 4.01
N THR A 324 22.77 -9.82 4.68
CA THR A 324 22.70 -9.53 6.11
C THR A 324 23.47 -10.57 6.91
N TRP A 325 23.24 -11.85 6.67
CA TRP A 325 23.95 -12.94 7.36
C TRP A 325 25.47 -12.83 7.16
N PHE A 326 25.92 -12.55 5.95
CA PHE A 326 27.35 -12.39 5.66
C PHE A 326 27.95 -11.21 6.43
N LEU A 327 27.23 -10.09 6.47
CA LEU A 327 27.67 -8.89 7.19
C LEU A 327 27.71 -9.10 8.71
N THR A 328 26.78 -9.87 9.28
CA THR A 328 26.70 -10.10 10.73
C THR A 328 27.66 -11.17 11.24
N ASN A 329 28.09 -12.12 10.40
CA ASN A 329 28.93 -13.25 10.82
C ASN A 329 30.42 -13.09 10.49
N TYR A 330 30.79 -12.20 9.56
CA TYR A 330 32.19 -12.01 9.16
C TYR A 330 32.77 -10.67 9.62
N PRO A 331 34.08 -10.60 9.94
CA PRO A 331 35.08 -11.69 9.95
C PRO A 331 34.83 -12.72 11.07
N GLY A 332 35.04 -14.01 10.79
CA GLY A 332 34.65 -15.11 11.69
C GLY A 332 35.26 -15.01 13.10
N GLY A 333 34.43 -15.25 14.13
CA GLY A 333 34.81 -15.11 15.54
C GLY A 333 34.67 -13.68 16.11
N SER A 334 34.10 -12.75 15.34
CA SER A 334 33.77 -11.40 15.81
C SER A 334 32.29 -11.29 16.16
N GLU A 335 31.99 -10.67 17.30
CA GLU A 335 30.62 -10.37 17.75
C GLU A 335 30.41 -8.85 17.84
N GLY A 336 29.17 -8.41 17.63
CA GLY A 336 28.76 -7.01 17.74
C GLY A 336 29.50 -6.09 16.75
N LEU A 337 30.27 -5.13 17.28
CA LEU A 337 30.88 -4.05 16.48
C LEU A 337 32.06 -4.48 15.61
N ASN A 338 32.66 -5.64 15.87
CA ASN A 338 33.83 -6.13 15.14
C ASN A 338 33.48 -6.80 13.81
N THR A 339 32.20 -7.10 13.60
CA THR A 339 31.63 -7.65 12.37
C THR A 339 31.63 -6.61 11.23
N TYR A 340 31.50 -7.01 9.98
CA TYR A 340 31.36 -6.08 8.84
C TYR A 340 30.12 -5.21 9.00
N ALA A 341 29.02 -5.78 9.51
CA ALA A 341 27.82 -5.02 9.88
C ALA A 341 28.18 -3.93 10.90
N GLY A 342 28.87 -4.29 11.98
CA GLY A 342 29.37 -3.38 13.01
C GLY A 342 30.27 -2.27 12.46
N GLN A 343 31.20 -2.62 11.57
CA GLN A 343 32.10 -1.67 10.89
C GLN A 343 31.36 -0.69 9.98
N ILE A 344 30.32 -1.16 9.27
CA ILE A 344 29.44 -0.28 8.50
C ILE A 344 28.68 0.65 9.46
N GLY A 345 28.21 0.13 10.59
CA GLY A 345 27.57 0.94 11.63
C GLY A 345 28.49 2.04 12.18
N THR A 346 29.75 1.73 12.47
CA THR A 346 30.74 2.71 12.93
C THR A 346 31.14 3.70 11.83
N PHE A 347 31.16 3.26 10.57
CA PHE A 347 31.40 4.13 9.42
C PHE A 347 30.30 5.20 9.25
N PHE A 348 29.02 4.83 9.45
CA PHE A 348 27.90 5.76 9.42
C PHE A 348 27.71 6.55 10.73
N GLN A 349 28.49 6.26 11.77
CA GLN A 349 28.36 6.90 13.07
C GLN A 349 28.52 8.43 13.04
N PRO A 350 29.41 9.06 12.24
CA PRO A 350 29.47 10.53 12.17
C PRO A 350 28.16 11.17 11.70
N LEU A 351 27.38 10.46 10.87
CA LEU A 351 26.07 10.92 10.41
C LEU A 351 24.97 10.65 11.44
N MET A 352 25.10 9.58 12.22
CA MET A 352 24.10 9.11 13.19
C MET A 352 24.31 9.62 14.63
N ALA A 353 25.53 10.01 14.99
CA ALA A 353 25.86 10.57 16.30
C ALA A 353 25.10 11.87 16.63
N PRO A 354 24.90 12.82 15.69
CA PRO A 354 24.09 14.02 15.94
C PRO A 354 22.61 13.73 16.22
N LEU A 355 22.15 12.51 15.90
CA LEU A 355 20.79 12.01 16.15
C LEU A 355 20.70 11.23 17.47
N GLY A 356 21.83 10.99 18.15
CA GLY A 356 21.92 10.13 19.33
C GLY A 356 21.72 8.64 19.05
N ILE A 357 21.93 8.20 17.81
CA ILE A 357 21.77 6.81 17.41
C ILE A 357 23.13 6.10 17.55
N ASN A 358 23.16 5.01 18.31
CA ASN A 358 24.38 4.21 18.53
C ASN A 358 24.74 3.39 17.28
N PRO A 359 26.00 2.94 17.12
CA PRO A 359 26.40 2.14 15.96
C PRO A 359 25.58 0.85 15.81
N LEU A 360 25.26 0.17 16.91
CA LEU A 360 24.41 -1.04 16.91
C LEU A 360 22.98 -0.75 16.39
N LEU A 361 22.40 0.39 16.79
CA LEU A 361 21.10 0.83 16.28
C LEU A 361 21.19 1.23 14.80
N THR A 362 22.32 1.78 14.37
CA THR A 362 22.59 2.08 12.96
C THR A 362 22.64 0.79 12.13
N VAL A 363 23.30 -0.26 12.62
CA VAL A 363 23.30 -1.58 11.98
C VAL A 363 21.88 -2.14 11.87
N SER A 364 21.10 -2.04 12.95
CA SER A 364 19.70 -2.45 12.97
C SER A 364 18.87 -1.74 11.89
N LEU A 365 19.08 -0.44 11.64
CA LEU A 365 18.41 0.30 10.56
C LEU A 365 18.83 -0.18 9.16
N ILE A 366 20.10 -0.54 8.99
CA ILE A 366 20.62 -1.06 7.71
C ILE A 366 20.04 -2.45 7.43
N ILE A 367 19.97 -3.32 8.44
CA ILE A 367 19.34 -4.64 8.29
C ILE A 367 17.82 -4.49 8.09
N GLY A 368 17.21 -3.55 8.82
CA GLY A 368 15.80 -3.17 8.67
C GLY A 368 15.43 -2.60 7.29
N PHE A 369 16.40 -2.19 6.48
CA PHE A 369 16.15 -1.84 5.08
C PHE A 369 15.75 -3.06 4.25
N VAL A 370 16.34 -4.23 4.51
CA VAL A 370 15.96 -5.48 3.84
C VAL A 370 14.52 -5.85 4.20
N ALA A 371 14.26 -5.96 5.51
CA ALA A 371 13.00 -6.41 6.08
C ALA A 371 12.81 -5.73 7.44
N LYS A 372 11.69 -5.02 7.64
CA LYS A 372 11.50 -4.18 8.85
C LYS A 372 11.31 -5.04 10.10
N GLU A 373 10.68 -6.18 9.94
CA GLU A 373 10.45 -7.20 10.96
C GLU A 373 11.76 -7.80 11.48
N VAL A 374 12.78 -7.96 10.62
CA VAL A 374 14.11 -8.48 10.98
C VAL A 374 14.94 -7.45 11.78
N GLN A 375 14.44 -6.22 11.94
CA GLN A 375 15.12 -5.17 12.67
C GLN A 375 15.31 -5.51 14.16
N LEU A 376 14.32 -6.18 14.78
CA LEU A 376 14.39 -6.65 16.17
C LEU A 376 15.29 -7.87 16.31
N ALA A 377 15.22 -8.80 15.35
CA ALA A 377 16.13 -9.93 15.21
C ALA A 377 17.60 -9.52 15.17
N ALA A 378 17.90 -8.52 14.35
CA ALA A 378 19.23 -7.95 14.23
C ALA A 378 19.74 -7.34 15.54
N VAL A 379 18.86 -6.66 16.29
CA VAL A 379 19.23 -6.12 17.61
C VAL A 379 19.49 -7.26 18.57
N ALA A 380 18.59 -8.24 18.67
CA ALA A 380 18.72 -9.37 19.58
C ALA A 380 20.04 -10.14 19.35
N THR A 381 20.31 -10.51 18.10
CA THR A 381 21.54 -11.22 17.70
C THR A 381 22.81 -10.41 18.00
N MET A 382 22.83 -9.10 17.76
CA MET A 382 23.99 -8.25 18.04
C MET A 382 24.26 -8.05 19.54
N TYR A 383 23.24 -8.20 20.40
CA TYR A 383 23.38 -8.20 21.85
C TYR A 383 23.61 -9.61 22.42
N GLY A 384 23.68 -10.65 21.58
CA GLY A 384 23.84 -12.04 22.03
C GLY A 384 22.63 -12.58 22.79
N LEU A 385 21.44 -12.02 22.54
CA LEU A 385 20.20 -12.34 23.24
C LEU A 385 19.14 -12.87 22.26
N SER A 386 18.15 -13.58 22.79
CA SER A 386 17.00 -14.01 22.00
C SER A 386 15.99 -12.87 21.81
N GLU A 387 15.34 -12.89 20.64
CA GLU A 387 14.27 -11.94 20.30
C GLU A 387 13.14 -11.96 21.33
N GLY A 388 12.63 -10.79 21.67
CA GLY A 388 11.50 -10.66 22.59
C GLY A 388 11.79 -11.00 24.06
N SER A 389 13.02 -11.40 24.41
CA SER A 389 13.39 -11.69 25.80
C SER A 389 13.34 -10.45 26.68
N ASP A 390 12.91 -10.61 27.93
CA ASP A 390 12.93 -9.51 28.91
C ASP A 390 14.38 -9.09 29.26
N ALA A 391 15.35 -10.00 29.09
CA ALA A 391 16.77 -9.68 29.12
C ALA A 391 17.13 -8.61 28.08
N LEU A 392 16.65 -8.72 26.85
CA LEU A 392 16.91 -7.72 25.81
C LEU A 392 16.30 -6.35 26.17
N LYS A 393 15.08 -6.34 26.68
CA LYS A 393 14.41 -5.09 27.11
C LYS A 393 15.19 -4.39 28.24
N THR A 394 15.67 -5.15 29.22
CA THR A 394 16.44 -4.60 30.34
C THR A 394 17.82 -4.10 29.92
N THR A 395 18.54 -4.85 29.09
CA THR A 395 19.85 -4.43 28.54
C THR A 395 19.73 -3.18 27.68
N LEU A 396 18.73 -3.10 26.78
CA LEU A 396 18.50 -1.90 25.97
C LEU A 396 18.00 -0.72 26.81
N GLY A 397 17.15 -0.97 27.81
CA GLY A 397 16.62 0.06 28.70
C GLY A 397 17.70 0.76 29.52
N GLY A 398 18.77 0.05 29.87
CA GLY A 398 19.96 0.65 30.49
C GLY A 398 20.86 1.40 29.49
N ALA A 399 20.77 1.08 28.19
CA ALA A 399 21.68 1.60 27.16
C ALA A 399 21.12 2.79 26.36
N ILE A 400 19.80 2.99 26.35
CA ILE A 400 19.11 3.97 25.49
C ILE A 400 18.27 4.92 26.33
N ASN A 401 18.53 6.22 26.18
CA ASN A 401 17.72 7.28 26.80
C ASN A 401 16.47 7.61 25.97
N PHE A 402 15.46 8.23 26.59
CA PHE A 402 14.23 8.67 25.90
C PHE A 402 14.49 9.44 24.61
N ARG A 403 15.40 10.41 24.68
CA ARG A 403 15.80 11.24 23.55
C ARG A 403 16.34 10.41 22.37
N GLN A 404 17.22 9.45 22.66
CA GLN A 404 17.88 8.61 21.67
C GLN A 404 16.88 7.64 21.04
N GLY A 405 16.08 6.98 21.87
CA GLY A 405 15.14 5.98 21.41
C GLY A 405 13.96 6.57 20.63
N PHE A 406 13.46 7.75 21.01
CA PHE A 406 12.42 8.44 20.23
C PHE A 406 12.97 9.01 18.91
N SER A 407 14.21 9.53 18.90
CA SER A 407 14.92 9.93 17.68
C SER A 407 15.08 8.75 16.72
N TYR A 408 15.44 7.57 17.24
CA TYR A 408 15.50 6.33 16.46
C TYR A 408 14.13 5.93 15.90
N CYS A 409 13.04 6.06 16.68
CA CYS A 409 11.69 5.79 16.19
C CYS A 409 11.28 6.73 15.05
N LEU A 410 11.56 8.04 15.17
CA LEU A 410 11.30 9.02 14.11
C LEU A 410 12.12 8.75 12.85
N PHE A 411 13.39 8.40 13.01
CA PHE A 411 14.23 8.03 11.88
C PHE A 411 13.70 6.76 11.21
N SER A 412 13.42 5.71 11.97
CA SER A 412 12.88 4.44 11.47
C SER A 412 11.48 4.58 10.83
N LEU A 413 10.72 5.60 11.25
CA LEU A 413 9.43 5.94 10.66
C LEU A 413 9.57 6.51 9.24
N LEU A 414 10.52 7.43 9.04
CA LEU A 414 10.59 8.24 7.82
C LEU A 414 11.67 7.79 6.85
N TYR A 415 12.63 6.97 7.29
CA TYR A 415 13.72 6.52 6.43
C TYR A 415 13.23 5.57 5.34
N VAL A 416 14.18 5.18 4.50
CA VAL A 416 14.02 4.30 3.35
C VAL A 416 13.04 3.15 3.66
N PRO A 417 12.00 2.97 2.83
CA PRO A 417 11.07 1.87 3.03
C PRO A 417 11.77 0.52 2.82
N CYS A 418 11.11 -0.58 3.13
CA CYS A 418 11.70 -1.91 2.92
C CYS A 418 12.09 -2.14 1.46
N LEU A 419 13.07 -3.01 1.23
CA LEU A 419 13.60 -3.38 -0.09
C LEU A 419 12.48 -3.77 -1.06
N THR A 420 11.47 -4.47 -0.54
CA THR A 420 10.23 -4.84 -1.22
C THR A 420 9.47 -3.64 -1.79
N THR A 421 9.35 -2.57 -1.01
CA THR A 421 8.73 -1.31 -1.43
C THR A 421 9.59 -0.61 -2.48
N VAL A 422 10.91 -0.55 -2.31
CA VAL A 422 11.82 0.07 -3.29
C VAL A 422 11.76 -0.64 -4.64
N ALA A 423 11.75 -1.98 -4.63
CA ALA A 423 11.57 -2.80 -5.83
C ALA A 423 10.22 -2.54 -6.50
N THR A 424 9.15 -2.35 -5.72
CA THR A 424 7.82 -2.00 -6.24
C THR A 424 7.80 -0.61 -6.87
N ILE A 425 8.43 0.39 -6.24
CA ILE A 425 8.59 1.74 -6.81
C ILE A 425 9.31 1.65 -8.16
N TRP A 426 10.40 0.89 -8.23
CA TRP A 426 11.11 0.68 -9.49
C TRP A 426 10.24 -0.01 -10.55
N GLY A 427 9.47 -1.03 -10.17
CA GLY A 427 8.53 -1.73 -11.05
C GLY A 427 7.43 -0.83 -11.63
N GLU A 428 6.85 0.06 -10.81
CA GLU A 428 5.77 0.97 -11.22
C GLU A 428 6.26 2.19 -12.00
N THR A 429 7.44 2.72 -11.66
CA THR A 429 7.97 3.93 -12.29
C THR A 429 8.87 3.64 -13.50
N LYS A 430 9.40 2.42 -13.60
CA LYS A 430 10.38 1.97 -14.62
C LYS A 430 11.58 2.91 -14.76
N SER A 431 11.94 3.64 -13.69
CA SER A 431 12.99 4.65 -13.70
C SER A 431 13.87 4.55 -12.46
N ALA A 432 15.09 4.05 -12.62
CA ALA A 432 16.06 3.94 -11.53
C ALA A 432 16.40 5.31 -10.92
N ARG A 433 16.44 6.37 -11.74
CA ARG A 433 16.67 7.74 -11.27
C ARG A 433 15.58 8.19 -10.30
N PHE A 434 14.33 7.88 -10.60
CA PHE A 434 13.21 8.23 -9.72
C PHE A 434 13.22 7.39 -8.43
N THR A 435 13.50 6.09 -8.53
CA THR A 435 13.63 5.23 -7.35
C THR A 435 14.73 5.73 -6.41
N LEU A 436 15.92 6.03 -6.94
CA LEU A 436 17.02 6.56 -6.15
C LEU A 436 16.68 7.93 -5.54
N PHE A 437 15.99 8.78 -6.30
CA PHE A 437 15.49 10.06 -5.79
C PHE A 437 14.52 9.87 -4.61
N SER A 438 13.58 8.94 -4.71
CA SER A 438 12.64 8.62 -3.61
C SER A 438 13.37 8.13 -2.35
N VAL A 439 14.36 7.25 -2.53
CA VAL A 439 15.21 6.75 -1.43
C VAL A 439 16.00 7.90 -0.80
N ALA A 440 16.67 8.73 -1.60
CA ALA A 440 17.46 9.85 -1.10
C ALA A 440 16.60 10.88 -0.34
N VAL A 441 15.44 11.23 -0.89
CA VAL A 441 14.49 12.15 -0.25
C VAL A 441 14.04 11.60 1.10
N SER A 442 13.59 10.34 1.16
CA SER A 442 13.16 9.74 2.44
C SER A 442 14.28 9.74 3.49
N MET A 443 15.52 9.44 3.08
CA MET A 443 16.68 9.48 3.97
C MET A 443 16.97 10.89 4.49
N ILE A 444 16.95 11.90 3.61
CA ILE A 444 17.19 13.31 4.00
C ILE A 444 16.10 13.79 4.95
N VAL A 445 14.83 13.52 4.64
CA VAL A 445 13.69 13.90 5.48
C VAL A 445 13.78 13.23 6.84
N ALA A 446 14.08 11.92 6.89
CA ALA A 446 14.26 11.20 8.15
C ALA A 446 15.37 11.78 9.00
N TRP A 447 16.52 12.09 8.39
CA TRP A 447 17.65 12.69 9.08
C TRP A 447 17.30 14.07 9.63
N VAL A 448 16.68 14.94 8.83
CA VAL A 448 16.31 16.31 9.25
C VAL A 448 15.28 16.27 10.39
N VAL A 449 14.24 15.44 10.29
CA VAL A 449 13.19 15.35 11.32
C VAL A 449 13.74 14.79 12.63
N ALA A 450 14.51 13.71 12.58
CA ALA A 450 15.09 13.13 13.78
C ALA A 450 16.18 14.03 14.40
N PHE A 451 16.97 14.74 13.57
CA PHE A 451 17.98 15.69 14.05
C PHE A 451 17.32 16.88 14.74
N GLY A 452 16.29 17.45 14.11
CA GLY A 452 15.48 18.51 14.69
C GLY A 452 14.91 18.10 16.05
N PHE A 453 14.31 16.92 16.14
CA PHE A 453 13.81 16.41 17.42
C PHE A 453 14.91 16.25 18.48
N TYR A 454 16.02 15.60 18.14
CA TYR A 454 17.10 15.30 19.08
C TYR A 454 17.72 16.58 19.66
N GLN A 455 17.96 17.58 18.81
CA GLN A 455 18.55 18.85 19.22
C GLN A 455 17.57 19.74 19.97
N ILE A 456 16.32 19.85 19.52
CA ILE A 456 15.28 20.67 20.20
C ILE A 456 15.00 20.11 21.60
N TYR A 457 14.85 18.79 21.73
CA TYR A 457 14.67 18.18 23.05
C TYR A 457 15.91 18.42 23.92
N GLY A 458 17.11 18.43 23.33
CA GLY A 458 18.34 18.81 24.02
C GLY A 458 18.39 20.25 24.51
N LEU A 459 17.88 21.19 23.75
CA LEU A 459 17.84 22.58 24.17
C LEU A 459 16.81 22.83 25.27
N ILE A 460 15.68 22.11 25.25
CA ILE A 460 14.54 22.36 26.16
C ILE A 460 14.71 21.64 27.51
N PHE A 461 15.23 20.41 27.52
CA PHE A 461 15.23 19.54 28.71
C PHE A 461 16.61 19.34 29.35
N THR A 462 17.66 19.95 28.79
CA THR A 462 19.02 19.92 29.40
C THR A 462 19.48 21.30 29.89
N SER A 463 18.58 22.28 29.91
CA SER A 463 18.75 23.61 30.52
C SER A 463 18.10 23.69 31.90
#